data_AF-A0A956NND4-F1
#
_entry.id   AF-A0A956NND4-F1
#
_cell.length_a   1.000
_cell.length_b   1.000
_cell.length_c   1.000
_cell.angle_alpha   90.00
_cell.angle_beta   90.00
_cell.angle_gamma   90.00
#
_symmetry.space_group_name_H-M   'P 1'
#
loop_
_entity.id
_entity.type
_entity.pdbx_description
1 polymer ?
#
loop_
_entity_poly.entity_id
_entity_poly.type
_entity_poly.pdbx_seq_one_letter_code
_entity_poly.pdbx_strand_id
1 'polypeptide(L)'
;MPDVVTAELLLQEQLDDLTRFRQVVEAQRAVMRMADAGLLDTFSREAEEIAATVASREVRLLAIRRAIQQANAGREPATVRSLAAQVDRARALAASEASALASSMTTDAATAARELEATSRQLGQVLGGYSRQTAPGQPLLINRRA
;
A
#
# COMPACT_ATOMS: atom_id res chain seq x y z
N MET A 1 -4.50 -28.99 -26.58
CA MET A 1 -3.29 -28.20 -26.87
C MET A 1 -2.65 -27.82 -25.54
N PRO A 2 -1.47 -28.35 -25.20
CA PRO A 2 -0.84 -28.14 -23.89
C PRO A 2 -0.69 -26.65 -23.53
N ASP A 3 -0.35 -25.80 -24.50
CA ASP A 3 -0.19 -24.36 -24.30
C ASP A 3 -1.46 -23.64 -23.84
N VAL A 4 -2.65 -24.10 -24.29
CA VAL A 4 -3.94 -23.51 -23.89
C VAL A 4 -4.22 -23.78 -22.41
N VAL A 5 -4.00 -25.02 -21.97
CA VAL A 5 -4.17 -25.40 -20.56
C VAL A 5 -3.19 -24.65 -19.68
N THR A 6 -1.93 -24.51 -20.11
CA THR A 6 -0.95 -23.71 -19.37
C THR A 6 -1.34 -22.23 -19.28
N ALA A 7 -1.86 -21.64 -20.34
CA ALA A 7 -2.36 -20.26 -20.32
C ALA A 7 -3.53 -20.10 -19.35
N GLU A 8 -4.50 -21.02 -19.38
CA GLU A 8 -5.65 -21.01 -18.47
C GLU A 8 -5.22 -21.13 -17.00
N LEU A 9 -4.28 -22.03 -16.69
CA LEU A 9 -3.72 -22.18 -15.34
C LEU A 9 -3.02 -20.90 -14.87
N LEU A 10 -2.16 -20.31 -15.70
CA LEU A 10 -1.46 -19.08 -15.34
C LEU A 10 -2.42 -17.90 -15.14
N LEU A 11 -3.49 -17.81 -15.93
CA LEU A 11 -4.52 -16.78 -15.76
C LEU A 11 -5.32 -17.01 -14.47
N GLN A 12 -5.62 -18.26 -14.14
CA GLN A 12 -6.30 -18.60 -12.89
C GLN A 12 -5.41 -18.26 -11.68
N GLU A 13 -4.13 -18.63 -11.71
CA GLU A 13 -3.18 -18.26 -10.67
C GLU A 13 -3.05 -16.73 -10.52
N GLN A 14 -3.12 -15.97 -11.62
CA GLN A 14 -3.15 -14.51 -11.55
C GLN A 14 -4.43 -13.97 -10.88
N LEU A 15 -5.59 -14.59 -11.11
CA LEU A 15 -6.83 -14.20 -10.42
C LEU A 15 -6.74 -14.45 -8.92
N ASP A 16 -6.16 -15.58 -8.53
CA ASP A 16 -6.01 -15.95 -7.12
C ASP A 16 -5.04 -14.98 -6.42
N ASP A 17 -3.92 -14.65 -7.06
CA ASP A 17 -2.96 -13.68 -6.54
C ASP A 17 -3.54 -12.26 -6.47
N LEU A 18 -4.28 -11.81 -7.48
CA LEU A 18 -4.95 -10.51 -7.43
C LEU A 18 -6.01 -10.46 -6.31
N THR A 19 -6.67 -11.58 -6.04
CA THR A 19 -7.59 -11.68 -4.90
C THR A 19 -6.85 -11.59 -3.57
N ARG A 20 -5.73 -12.31 -3.44
CA ARG A 20 -4.87 -12.23 -2.25
C ARG A 20 -4.30 -10.83 -2.05
N PHE A 21 -3.84 -10.18 -3.10
CA PHE A 21 -3.34 -8.80 -3.06
C PHE A 21 -4.38 -7.86 -2.46
N ARG A 22 -5.65 -7.96 -2.90
CA ARG A 22 -6.73 -7.14 -2.34
C ARG A 22 -6.97 -7.39 -0.86
N GLN A 23 -6.91 -8.65 -0.42
CA GLN A 23 -7.00 -8.99 1.01
C GLN A 23 -5.86 -8.38 1.81
N VAL A 24 -4.64 -8.35 1.27
CA VAL A 24 -3.48 -7.68 1.88
C VAL A 24 -3.71 -6.17 1.97
N VAL A 25 -4.22 -5.53 0.92
CA VAL A 25 -4.58 -4.09 0.94
C VAL A 25 -5.64 -3.80 2.01
N GLU A 26 -6.64 -4.66 2.16
CA GLU A 26 -7.65 -4.54 3.23
C GLU A 26 -7.03 -4.74 4.62
N ALA A 27 -6.11 -5.68 4.78
CA ALA A 27 -5.37 -5.89 6.02
C ALA A 27 -4.52 -4.66 6.38
N GLN A 28 -3.83 -4.05 5.41
CA GLN A 28 -3.09 -2.79 5.61
C GLN A 28 -4.02 -1.67 6.12
N ARG A 29 -5.22 -1.51 5.53
CA ARG A 29 -6.24 -0.56 6.02
C ARG A 29 -6.70 -0.84 7.45
N ALA A 30 -6.76 -2.12 7.86
CA ALA A 30 -7.13 -2.49 9.21
C ALA A 30 -5.99 -2.18 10.21
N VAL A 31 -4.77 -2.55 9.85
CA VAL A 31 -3.57 -2.35 10.68
C VAL A 31 -3.25 -0.86 10.87
N MET A 32 -3.45 -0.02 9.86
CA MET A 32 -3.27 1.43 9.99
C MET A 32 -4.12 2.02 11.12
N ARG A 33 -5.35 1.50 11.33
CA ARG A 33 -6.23 1.93 12.43
C ARG A 33 -5.72 1.47 13.81
N MET A 34 -4.88 0.44 13.85
CA MET A 34 -4.27 -0.09 15.07
C MET A 34 -2.90 0.54 15.38
N ALA A 35 -2.36 1.36 14.47
CA ALA A 35 -1.04 1.97 14.56
C ALA A 35 0.13 0.98 14.76
N ASP A 36 -0.02 -0.27 14.27
CA ASP A 36 1.04 -1.28 14.31
C ASP A 36 1.93 -1.19 13.06
N ALA A 37 3.06 -0.51 13.21
CA ALA A 37 4.02 -0.32 12.12
C ALA A 37 4.71 -1.63 11.68
N GLY A 38 4.86 -2.62 12.56
CA GLY A 38 5.53 -3.88 12.24
C GLY A 38 4.66 -4.76 11.34
N LEU A 39 3.36 -4.84 11.66
CA LEU A 39 2.40 -5.53 10.80
C LEU A 39 2.23 -4.81 9.46
N LEU A 40 2.25 -3.47 9.45
CA LEU A 40 2.12 -2.70 8.22
C LEU A 40 3.27 -2.95 7.24
N ASP A 41 4.50 -3.01 7.74
CA ASP A 41 5.70 -3.37 6.95
C ASP A 41 5.60 -4.81 6.42
N THR A 42 5.15 -5.75 7.24
CA THR A 42 4.94 -7.15 6.82
C THR A 42 3.96 -7.25 5.65
N PHE A 43 2.80 -6.61 5.77
CA PHE A 43 1.81 -6.62 4.69
C PHE A 43 2.28 -5.84 3.44
N SER A 44 3.11 -4.82 3.60
CA SER A 44 3.68 -4.08 2.47
C SER A 44 4.61 -4.96 1.64
N ARG A 45 5.49 -5.72 2.29
CA ARG A 45 6.36 -6.69 1.60
C ARG A 45 5.56 -7.79 0.90
N GLU A 46 4.52 -8.31 1.57
CA GLU A 46 3.65 -9.31 0.96
C GLU A 46 2.96 -8.76 -0.31
N ALA A 47 2.47 -7.52 -0.26
CA ALA A 47 1.87 -6.87 -1.43
C ALA A 47 2.88 -6.72 -2.60
N GLU A 48 4.12 -6.34 -2.30
CA GLU A 48 5.21 -6.23 -3.29
C GLU A 48 5.56 -7.59 -3.92
N GLU A 49 5.67 -8.65 -3.12
CA GLU A 49 5.95 -10.01 -3.58
C GLU A 49 4.83 -10.54 -4.50
N ILE A 50 3.57 -10.30 -4.15
CA ILE A 50 2.43 -10.68 -4.98
C ILE A 50 2.47 -9.89 -6.31
N ALA A 51 2.70 -8.58 -6.26
CA ALA A 51 2.79 -7.76 -7.47
C ALA A 51 3.91 -8.23 -8.41
N ALA A 52 5.08 -8.56 -7.86
CA ALA A 52 6.20 -9.11 -8.63
C ALA A 52 5.86 -10.47 -9.26
N THR A 53 5.16 -11.34 -8.53
CA THR A 53 4.72 -12.65 -9.02
C THR A 53 3.73 -12.52 -10.17
N VAL A 54 2.74 -11.62 -10.05
CA VAL A 54 1.77 -11.33 -11.11
C VAL A 54 2.50 -10.81 -12.36
N ALA A 55 3.41 -9.85 -12.22
CA ALA A 55 4.19 -9.28 -13.33
C ALA A 55 5.04 -10.34 -14.05
N SER A 56 5.71 -11.23 -13.30
CA SER A 56 6.47 -12.35 -13.88
C SER A 56 5.59 -13.30 -14.70
N ARG A 57 4.37 -13.60 -14.22
CA ARG A 57 3.41 -14.42 -14.98
C ARG A 57 2.92 -13.73 -16.24
N GLU A 58 2.79 -12.40 -16.28
CA GLU A 58 2.39 -11.67 -17.49
C GLU A 58 3.37 -11.88 -18.63
N VAL A 59 4.68 -11.79 -18.34
CA VAL A 59 5.73 -12.02 -19.34
C VAL A 59 5.63 -13.42 -19.91
N ARG A 60 5.42 -14.43 -19.05
CA ARG A 60 5.23 -15.83 -19.48
C ARG A 60 3.96 -16.01 -20.31
N LEU A 61 2.85 -15.40 -19.89
CA LEU A 61 1.57 -15.45 -20.60
C LEU A 61 1.66 -14.84 -22.00
N LEU A 62 2.39 -13.74 -22.18
CA LEU A 62 2.60 -13.13 -23.50
C LEU A 62 3.23 -14.12 -24.49
N ALA A 63 4.25 -14.86 -24.06
CA ALA A 63 4.92 -15.87 -24.89
C ALA A 63 3.96 -17.02 -25.25
N ILE A 64 3.21 -17.53 -24.28
CA ILE A 64 2.27 -18.65 -24.48
C ILE A 64 1.09 -18.23 -25.38
N ARG A 65 0.50 -17.06 -25.15
CA ARG A 65 -0.60 -16.53 -25.98
C ARG A 65 -0.18 -16.35 -27.43
N ARG A 66 1.07 -15.90 -27.67
CA ARG A 66 1.64 -15.81 -29.02
C ARG A 66 1.77 -17.19 -29.67
N ALA A 67 2.25 -18.20 -28.95
CA ALA A 67 2.34 -19.58 -29.45
C ALA A 67 0.96 -20.16 -29.79
N ILE A 68 -0.03 -19.95 -28.92
CA ILE A 68 -1.43 -20.34 -29.16
C ILE A 68 -1.96 -19.70 -30.46
N GLN A 69 -1.76 -18.38 -30.63
CA GLN A 69 -2.24 -17.67 -31.81
C GLN A 69 -1.54 -18.17 -33.08
N GLN A 70 -0.24 -18.44 -33.04
CA GLN A 70 0.48 -19.03 -34.18
C GLN A 70 -0.08 -20.41 -34.57
N ALA A 71 -0.42 -21.23 -33.59
CA ALA A 71 -0.98 -22.56 -33.82
C ALA A 71 -2.46 -22.53 -34.26
N ASN A 72 -3.23 -21.50 -33.89
CA ASN A 72 -4.67 -21.37 -34.19
C ASN A 72 -5.00 -20.27 -35.21
N ALA A 73 -4.18 -20.10 -36.25
CA ALA A 73 -4.42 -19.15 -37.34
C ALA A 73 -4.76 -17.71 -36.87
N GLY A 74 -4.05 -17.26 -35.83
CA GLY A 74 -4.22 -15.95 -35.20
C GLY A 74 -5.35 -15.85 -34.18
N ARG A 75 -6.08 -16.93 -33.88
CA ARG A 75 -7.20 -16.93 -32.94
C ARG A 75 -6.83 -17.46 -31.58
N GLU A 76 -7.15 -16.69 -30.55
CA GLU A 76 -7.05 -17.14 -29.17
C GLU A 76 -8.33 -17.88 -28.73
N PRO A 77 -8.22 -18.99 -28.00
CA PRO A 77 -9.35 -19.72 -27.44
C PRO A 77 -10.28 -18.80 -26.64
N ALA A 78 -11.60 -19.07 -26.71
CA ALA A 78 -12.59 -18.27 -26.01
C ALA A 78 -12.41 -18.29 -24.49
N THR A 79 -11.98 -19.42 -23.93
CA THR A 79 -11.69 -19.60 -22.50
C THR A 79 -10.53 -18.71 -22.04
N VAL A 80 -9.40 -18.74 -22.75
CA VAL A 80 -8.23 -17.88 -22.49
C VAL A 80 -8.61 -16.41 -22.58
N ARG A 81 -9.37 -16.00 -23.60
CA ARG A 81 -9.85 -14.61 -23.73
C ARG A 81 -10.76 -14.19 -22.56
N SER A 82 -11.67 -15.07 -22.15
CA SER A 82 -12.59 -14.80 -21.04
C SER A 82 -11.84 -14.66 -19.71
N LEU A 83 -10.87 -15.53 -19.44
CA LEU A 83 -10.02 -15.47 -18.25
C LEU A 83 -9.13 -14.21 -18.26
N ALA A 84 -8.54 -13.86 -19.40
CA ALA A 84 -7.76 -12.63 -19.53
C ALA A 84 -8.61 -11.38 -19.20
N ALA A 85 -9.85 -11.32 -19.70
CA ALA A 85 -10.76 -10.23 -19.37
C ALA A 85 -11.15 -10.20 -17.88
N GLN A 86 -11.21 -11.35 -17.20
CA GLN A 86 -11.41 -11.41 -15.75
C GLN A 86 -10.19 -10.87 -15.00
N VAL A 87 -8.98 -11.26 -15.42
CA VAL A 87 -7.71 -10.76 -14.85
C VAL A 87 -7.60 -9.24 -15.01
N ASP A 88 -7.96 -8.70 -16.18
CA ASP A 88 -7.93 -7.26 -16.43
C ASP A 88 -8.88 -6.50 -15.49
N ARG A 89 -10.10 -7.02 -15.28
CA ARG A 89 -11.04 -6.45 -14.31
C ARG A 89 -10.53 -6.53 -12.87
N ALA A 90 -10.02 -7.69 -12.47
CA ALA A 90 -9.47 -7.89 -11.12
C ALA A 90 -8.29 -6.95 -10.85
N ARG A 91 -7.41 -6.75 -11.83
CA ARG A 91 -6.29 -5.83 -11.75
C ARG A 91 -6.73 -4.38 -11.62
N ALA A 92 -7.71 -3.95 -12.42
CA ALA A 92 -8.23 -2.60 -12.33
C ALA A 92 -8.81 -2.29 -10.94
N LEU A 93 -9.53 -3.27 -10.35
CA LEU A 93 -10.04 -3.16 -8.98
C LEU A 93 -8.90 -3.10 -7.95
N ALA A 94 -7.95 -4.03 -8.02
CA ALA A 94 -6.79 -4.07 -7.13
C ALA A 94 -5.97 -2.77 -7.17
N ALA A 95 -5.71 -2.23 -8.36
CA ALA A 95 -4.98 -0.98 -8.54
C ALA A 95 -5.75 0.22 -7.97
N SER A 96 -7.07 0.27 -8.17
CA SER A 96 -7.93 1.31 -7.59
C SER A 96 -7.89 1.27 -6.06
N GLU A 97 -8.02 0.08 -5.47
CA GLU A 97 -7.99 -0.10 -4.01
C GLU A 97 -6.63 0.25 -3.39
N ALA A 98 -5.53 -0.15 -4.03
CA ALA A 98 -4.18 0.20 -3.59
C ALA A 98 -3.92 1.72 -3.69
N SER A 99 -4.35 2.35 -4.78
CA SER A 99 -4.23 3.81 -4.97
C SER A 99 -5.03 4.59 -3.92
N ALA A 100 -6.24 4.13 -3.60
CA ALA A 100 -7.04 4.72 -2.53
C ALA A 100 -6.36 4.57 -1.16
N LEU A 101 -5.75 3.42 -0.87
CA LEU A 101 -4.97 3.21 0.35
C LEU A 101 -3.77 4.16 0.42
N ALA A 102 -2.97 4.26 -0.64
CA ALA A 102 -1.80 5.14 -0.70
C ALA A 102 -2.17 6.62 -0.49
N SER A 103 -3.31 7.05 -1.05
CA SER A 103 -3.85 8.40 -0.85
C SER A 103 -4.24 8.65 0.61
N SER A 104 -4.85 7.67 1.27
CA SER A 104 -5.15 7.73 2.71
C SER A 104 -3.88 7.86 3.55
N MET A 105 -2.89 6.99 3.32
CA MET A 105 -1.60 7.03 4.03
C MET A 105 -0.90 8.38 3.89
N THR A 106 -0.94 8.97 2.69
CA THR A 106 -0.34 10.29 2.43
C THR A 106 -1.06 11.39 3.22
N THR A 107 -2.38 11.32 3.29
CA THR A 107 -3.20 12.28 4.05
C THR A 107 -2.95 12.17 5.55
N ASP A 108 -2.87 10.95 6.08
CA ASP A 108 -2.60 10.69 7.49
C ASP A 108 -1.19 11.17 7.87
N ALA A 109 -0.19 10.89 7.03
CA ALA A 109 1.18 11.35 7.23
C ALA A 109 1.28 12.88 7.24
N ALA A 110 0.58 13.57 6.31
CA ALA A 110 0.54 15.03 6.28
C ALA A 110 -0.13 15.64 7.53
N THR A 111 -1.16 14.96 8.06
CA THR A 111 -1.84 15.38 9.29
C THR A 111 -0.91 15.23 10.50
N ALA A 112 -0.28 14.06 10.65
CA ALA A 112 0.68 13.80 11.73
C ALA A 112 1.85 14.79 11.70
N ALA A 113 2.37 15.13 10.51
CA ALA A 113 3.45 16.12 10.37
C ALA A 113 3.04 17.50 10.90
N ARG A 114 1.82 17.96 10.61
CA ARG A 114 1.30 19.25 11.12
C ARG A 114 1.10 19.23 12.62
N GLU A 115 0.62 18.13 13.18
CA GLU A 115 0.46 17.98 14.63
C GLU A 115 1.82 18.03 15.34
N LEU A 116 2.83 17.32 14.80
CA LEU A 116 4.19 17.37 15.32
C LEU A 116 4.78 18.78 15.27
N GLU A 117 4.56 19.53 14.19
CA GLU A 117 4.97 20.94 14.12
C GLU A 117 4.27 21.79 15.18
N ALA A 118 2.97 21.61 15.39
CA ALA A 118 2.22 22.36 16.39
C ALA A 118 2.73 22.06 17.81
N THR A 119 2.93 20.77 18.13
CA THR A 119 3.51 20.34 19.40
C THR A 119 4.92 20.90 19.59
N SER A 120 5.76 20.86 18.55
CA SER A 120 7.12 21.43 18.60
C SER A 120 7.11 22.93 18.89
N ARG A 121 6.23 23.70 18.24
CA ARG A 121 6.07 25.14 18.50
C ARG A 121 5.60 25.41 19.93
N GLN A 122 4.64 24.63 20.42
CA GLN A 122 4.14 24.75 21.80
C GLN A 122 5.24 24.45 22.83
N LEU A 123 6.02 23.39 22.62
CA LEU A 123 7.17 23.07 23.46
C LEU A 123 8.22 24.20 23.43
N GLY A 124 8.51 24.76 22.26
CA GLY A 124 9.42 25.91 22.13
C GLY A 124 8.94 27.14 22.91
N GLN A 125 7.63 27.42 22.90
CA GLN A 125 7.04 28.51 23.70
C GLN A 125 7.13 28.25 25.20
N VAL A 126 6.84 27.02 25.64
CA VAL A 126 6.93 26.62 27.05
C VAL A 126 8.38 26.72 27.55
N LEU A 127 9.33 26.13 26.83
CA LEU A 127 10.76 26.18 27.18
C LEU A 127 11.33 27.60 27.10
N GLY A 128 10.92 28.40 26.10
CA GLY A 128 11.28 29.82 25.99
C GLY A 128 10.63 30.72 27.04
N GLY A 129 9.52 30.27 27.65
CA GLY A 129 8.89 30.91 28.80
C GLY A 129 9.65 30.62 30.11
N TYR A 130 10.09 29.37 30.31
CA TYR A 130 10.92 28.98 31.45
C TYR A 130 12.29 29.67 31.46
N SER A 131 12.93 29.84 30.30
CA SER A 131 14.23 30.52 30.19
C SER A 131 14.15 32.03 30.48
N ARG A 132 13.00 32.68 30.20
CA ARG A 132 12.78 34.09 30.56
C ARG A 132 12.48 34.31 32.04
N GLN A 133 11.93 33.33 32.74
CA GLN A 133 11.71 33.39 34.19
C GLN A 133 12.99 33.11 35.01
N THR A 134 14.03 32.54 34.38
CA THR A 134 15.32 32.18 35.00
C THR A 134 16.47 33.06 34.53
N ALA A 135 16.19 34.26 34.01
CA ALA A 135 17.23 35.24 33.71
C ALA A 135 18.04 35.56 35.00
N PRO A 136 19.38 35.46 34.97
CA PRO A 136 20.19 35.68 36.16
C PRO A 136 20.07 37.14 36.59
N GLY A 137 19.46 37.38 37.75
CA GLY A 137 19.40 38.71 38.37
C GLY A 137 18.02 39.18 38.83
N GLN A 138 16.93 38.45 38.59
CA GLN A 138 15.63 38.81 39.19
C GLN A 138 15.45 38.12 40.56
N PRO A 139 15.25 38.87 41.66
CA PRO A 139 15.01 38.26 42.95
C PRO A 139 13.69 37.50 42.92
N LEU A 140 13.74 36.24 43.33
CA LEU A 140 12.56 35.42 43.61
C LEU A 140 11.76 36.13 44.72
N LEU A 141 10.68 36.81 44.35
CA LEU A 141 9.70 37.32 45.30
C LEU A 141 8.95 36.12 45.90
N ILE A 142 9.54 35.53 46.94
CA ILE A 142 8.84 34.59 47.80
C ILE A 142 7.80 35.40 48.56
N ASN A 143 6.54 35.35 48.10
CA ASN A 143 5.39 35.78 48.89
C ASN A 143 5.26 34.88 50.12
N ARG A 144 6.03 35.16 51.18
CA ARG A 144 5.67 34.73 52.54
C ARG A 144 4.54 35.63 52.99
N ARG A 145 3.31 35.17 52.78
CA ARG A 145 2.20 35.63 53.62
C ARG A 145 2.48 35.14 55.05
N ALA A 146 2.78 36.09 55.92
CA ALA A 146 2.69 35.93 57.37
C ALA A 146 1.22 35.93 57.80
#